data_AF-A0A3L6M095-F1
#
_entry.id   AF-A0A3L6M095-F1
#
_cell.length_a   1.000
_cell.length_b   1.000
_cell.length_c   1.000
_cell.angle_alpha   90.00
_cell.angle_beta   90.00
_cell.angle_gamma   90.00
#
_symmetry.space_group_name_H-M   'P 1'
#
loop_
_entity.id
_entity.type
_entity.pdbx_description
1 polymer ?
#
loop_
_entity_poly.entity_id
_entity_poly.type
_entity_poly.pdbx_seq_one_letter_code
_entity_poly.pdbx_strand_id
1 'polypeptide(L)'
;MNTLFLLIAVAILLVLGSQVYVTVIIAKLRRSGDYPLPGQATMADVERLHKQGLSTWAMRCYREIHGCSLRQAKEAIEKLG
;
A
#
# COMPACT_ATOMS: atom_id res chain seq x y z
N MET A 1 0.94 -23.99 -28.34
CA MET A 1 2.06 -23.98 -27.37
C MET A 1 2.63 -22.57 -27.19
N ASN A 2 3.01 -21.85 -28.25
CA ASN A 2 3.59 -20.49 -28.16
C ASN A 2 2.71 -19.43 -27.49
N THR A 3 1.39 -19.42 -27.76
CA THR A 3 0.45 -18.42 -27.22
C THR A 3 0.30 -18.54 -25.70
N LEU A 4 0.27 -19.76 -25.16
CA LEU A 4 0.18 -20.00 -23.71
C LEU A 4 1.45 -19.49 -22.99
N PHE A 5 2.63 -19.75 -23.54
CA PHE A 5 3.90 -19.23 -23.00
C PHE A 5 3.94 -17.70 -22.99
N LEU A 6 3.49 -17.05 -24.06
CA LEU A 6 3.41 -15.58 -24.13
C LEU A 6 2.46 -15.01 -23.07
N LEU A 7 1.29 -15.63 -22.87
CA LEU A 7 0.33 -15.20 -21.84
C LEU A 7 0.91 -15.31 -20.43
N ILE A 8 1.60 -16.42 -20.13
CA ILE A 8 2.26 -16.61 -18.84
C ILE A 8 3.39 -15.59 -18.65
N ALA A 9 4.22 -15.36 -19.66
CA ALA A 9 5.31 -14.38 -19.60
C ALA A 9 4.79 -12.96 -19.34
N VAL A 10 3.70 -12.55 -20.00
CA VAL A 10 3.05 -11.25 -19.78
C VAL A 10 2.48 -11.17 -18.37
N ALA A 11 1.79 -12.21 -17.89
CA ALA A 11 1.27 -12.23 -16.52
C ALA A 11 2.38 -12.09 -15.48
N ILE A 12 3.51 -12.78 -15.65
CA ILE A 12 4.68 -12.65 -14.78
C ILE A 12 5.25 -11.22 -14.82
N LEU A 13 5.40 -10.64 -16.02
CA LEU A 13 5.87 -9.27 -16.19
C LEU A 13 4.98 -8.25 -15.49
N LEU A 14 3.66 -8.41 -15.57
CA LEU A 14 2.70 -7.54 -14.88
C LEU A 14 2.80 -7.67 -13.36
N VAL A 15 2.94 -8.89 -12.83
CA VAL A 15 3.11 -9.12 -11.39
C VAL A 15 4.42 -8.50 -10.90
N LEU A 16 5.54 -8.76 -11.60
CA LEU A 16 6.84 -8.18 -11.25
C LEU A 16 6.82 -6.65 -11.33
N GLY A 17 6.23 -6.10 -12.39
CA GLY A 17 6.04 -4.65 -12.55
C GLY A 17 5.22 -4.04 -11.41
N SER A 18 4.15 -4.70 -10.98
CA SER A 18 3.33 -4.26 -9.85
C SER A 18 4.11 -4.23 -8.53
N GLN A 19 4.91 -5.26 -8.25
CA GLN A 19 5.76 -5.32 -7.03
C GLN A 19 6.82 -4.20 -7.02
N VAL A 20 7.46 -3.94 -8.16
CA VAL A 20 8.44 -2.86 -8.30
C VAL A 20 7.77 -1.50 -8.13
N TYR A 21 6.60 -1.30 -8.75
CA TYR A 21 5.83 -0.06 -8.65
C TYR A 21 5.49 0.30 -7.20
N VAL A 22 4.99 -0.66 -6.42
CA VAL A 22 4.67 -0.47 -5.00
C VAL A 22 5.92 -0.08 -4.21
N THR A 23 7.05 -0.74 -4.47
CA THR A 23 8.30 -0.47 -3.76
C THR A 23 8.85 0.91 -4.07
N VAL A 24 8.82 1.33 -5.35
CA VAL A 24 9.27 2.66 -5.80
C VAL A 24 8.37 3.76 -5.23
N ILE A 25 7.05 3.56 -5.22
CA ILE A 25 6.13 4.54 -4.62
C ILE A 25 6.41 4.71 -3.13
N ILE A 26 6.57 3.62 -2.37
CA ILE A 26 6.89 3.71 -0.94
C ILE A 26 8.20 4.44 -0.73
N ALA A 27 9.23 4.13 -1.52
CA ALA A 27 10.51 4.82 -1.45
C ALA A 27 10.35 6.32 -1.74
N LYS A 28 9.50 6.69 -2.70
CA LYS A 28 9.19 8.09 -3.02
C LYS A 28 8.44 8.78 -1.87
N LEU A 29 7.40 8.18 -1.31
CA LEU A 29 6.68 8.77 -0.17
C LEU A 29 7.55 8.86 1.09
N ARG A 30 8.49 7.92 1.30
CA ARG A 30 9.46 8.03 2.40
C ARG A 30 10.44 9.17 2.19
N ARG A 31 10.87 9.42 0.94
CA ARG A 31 11.71 10.57 0.60
C ARG A 31 11.00 11.90 0.77
N SER A 32 9.69 11.96 0.54
CA SER A 32 8.90 13.17 0.83
C SER A 32 8.58 13.33 2.31
N GLY A 33 8.79 12.30 3.14
CA GLY A 33 8.50 12.31 4.57
C GLY A 33 7.03 11.99 4.91
N ASP A 34 6.21 11.64 3.91
CA ASP A 34 4.77 11.40 4.12
C ASP A 34 4.47 10.01 4.68
N TYR A 35 5.33 9.01 4.39
CA TYR A 35 5.10 7.62 4.75
C TYR A 35 6.13 7.09 5.77
N PRO A 36 5.69 6.44 6.86
CA PRO A 36 6.58 5.99 7.93
C PRO A 36 7.47 4.79 7.53
N LEU A 37 8.49 4.56 8.35
CA LEU A 37 9.31 3.34 8.27
C LEU A 37 8.50 2.13 8.78
N PRO A 38 8.79 0.91 8.30
CA PRO A 38 8.17 -0.30 8.81
C PRO A 38 8.40 -0.42 10.32
N GLY A 39 7.37 -0.78 11.07
CA GLY A 39 7.35 -0.88 12.53
C GLY A 39 7.23 0.45 13.26
N GLN A 40 7.21 1.58 12.54
CA GLN A 40 7.12 2.93 13.12
C GLN A 40 5.84 3.68 12.72
N ALA A 41 4.89 2.99 12.08
CA ALA A 41 3.62 3.58 11.73
C ALA A 41 2.84 3.97 13.00
N THR A 42 2.38 5.21 13.06
CA THR A 42 1.53 5.72 14.14
C THR A 42 0.13 6.05 13.64
N MET A 43 -0.84 6.19 14.55
CA MET A 43 -2.18 6.65 14.19
C MET A 43 -2.18 8.06 13.58
N ALA A 44 -1.24 8.92 13.97
CA ALA A 44 -1.06 10.24 13.37
C ALA A 44 -0.67 10.14 11.88
N ASP A 45 0.16 9.15 11.51
CA ASP A 45 0.49 8.90 10.10
C ASP A 45 -0.72 8.40 9.31
N VAL A 46 -1.54 7.53 9.92
CA VAL A 46 -2.79 7.04 9.31
C VAL A 46 -3.73 8.21 8.99
N GLU A 47 -3.96 9.09 9.96
CA GLU A 47 -4.82 10.28 9.78
C GLU A 47 -4.25 11.24 8.73
N ARG A 48 -2.93 11.50 8.75
CA ARG A 48 -2.27 12.35 7.75
C ARG A 48 -2.43 11.78 6.35
N LEU A 49 -2.13 10.50 6.15
CA LEU A 49 -2.26 9.83 4.86
C LEU A 49 -3.72 9.83 4.37
N HIS A 50 -4.68 9.62 5.28
CA HIS A 50 -6.09 9.68 4.93
C HIS A 50 -6.50 11.09 4.46
N LYS A 51 -6.10 12.14 5.18
CA LYS A 51 -6.34 13.56 4.80
C LYS A 51 -5.69 13.95 3.48
N GLN A 52 -4.55 13.34 3.13
CA GLN A 52 -3.87 13.54 1.84
C GLN A 52 -4.53 12.77 0.67
N GLY A 53 -5.63 12.04 0.90
CA GLY A 53 -6.28 11.20 -0.11
C GLY A 53 -5.55 9.89 -0.40
N LEU A 54 -4.56 9.54 0.43
CA LEU A 54 -3.71 8.36 0.30
C LEU A 54 -4.30 7.17 1.09
N SER A 55 -5.60 6.90 0.93
CA SER A 55 -6.34 5.91 1.74
C SER A 55 -5.75 4.50 1.69
N THR A 56 -5.18 4.08 0.55
CA THR A 56 -4.48 2.79 0.44
C THR A 56 -3.30 2.68 1.39
N TRP A 57 -2.54 3.77 1.55
CA TRP A 57 -1.38 3.85 2.42
C TRP A 57 -1.79 3.96 3.89
N ALA A 58 -2.84 4.74 4.18
CA ALA A 58 -3.46 4.79 5.50
C ALA A 58 -3.91 3.38 5.94
N MET A 59 -4.58 2.61 5.07
CA MET A 59 -5.02 1.24 5.38
C MET A 59 -3.85 0.33 5.70
N ARG A 60 -2.75 0.45 4.95
CA ARG A 60 -1.55 -0.32 5.23
C ARG A 60 -0.96 0.00 6.59
N CYS A 61 -0.83 1.28 6.95
CA CYS A 61 -0.36 1.71 8.26
C CYS A 61 -1.29 1.23 9.38
N TYR A 62 -2.61 1.36 9.21
CA TYR A 62 -3.58 0.92 10.22
C TYR A 62 -3.47 -0.60 10.49
N ARG A 63 -3.31 -1.40 9.43
CA ARG A 63 -3.08 -2.86 9.54
C ARG A 63 -1.78 -3.22 10.21
N GLU A 64 -0.73 -2.44 9.99
CA GLU A 64 0.57 -2.64 10.62
C GLU A 64 0.50 -2.40 12.13
N ILE A 65 -0.27 -1.40 12.55
CA ILE A 65 -0.47 -1.06 13.97
C ILE A 65 -1.36 -2.10 14.68
N HIS A 66 -2.46 -2.53 14.03
CA HIS A 66 -3.53 -3.32 14.68
C HIS A 66 -3.54 -4.80 14.31
N GLY A 67 -2.74 -5.23 13.32
CA GLY A 67 -2.74 -6.61 12.83
C GLY A 67 -4.06 -7.05 12.20
N CYS A 68 -4.86 -6.12 11.67
CA CYS A 68 -6.23 -6.40 11.23
C CYS A 68 -6.36 -6.76 9.74
N SER A 69 -7.55 -7.24 9.37
CA SER A 69 -7.89 -7.54 7.98
C SER A 69 -8.05 -6.27 7.13
N LEU A 70 -7.97 -6.41 5.80
CA LEU A 70 -8.16 -5.28 4.89
C LEU A 70 -9.54 -4.62 5.05
N ARG A 71 -10.59 -5.43 5.29
CA ARG A 71 -11.94 -4.92 5.50
C ARG A 71 -12.02 -4.07 6.76
N GLN A 72 -11.51 -4.56 7.88
CA GLN A 72 -11.49 -3.83 9.15
C GLN A 72 -10.69 -2.54 9.04
N ALA A 73 -9.55 -2.55 8.36
CA ALA A 73 -8.75 -1.35 8.14
C ALA A 73 -9.47 -0.31 7.30
N LYS A 74 -10.16 -0.74 6.25
CA LYS A 74 -10.99 0.13 5.42
C LYS A 74 -12.10 0.78 6.24
N GLU A 75 -12.88 -0.03 6.96
CA GLU A 75 -13.96 0.45 7.83
C GLU A 75 -13.45 1.40 8.92
N ALA A 76 -12.25 1.16 9.47
CA ALA A 76 -11.66 2.02 10.48
C ALA A 76 -11.26 3.39 9.91
N ILE A 77 -10.71 3.43 8.71
CA ILE A 77 -10.29 4.68 8.07
C ILE A 77 -11.47 5.48 7.54
N GLU A 78 -12.49 4.82 7.00
CA GLU A 78 -13.75 5.49 6.59
C GLU A 78 -14.47 6.14 7.79
N LYS A 79 -14.20 5.70 9.01
CA LYS A 79 -14.71 6.35 10.23
C LYS A 79 -13.90 7.58 10.67
N LEU A 80 -12.71 7.81 10.10
CA LEU A 80 -11.88 8.97 10.44
C LEU A 80 -12.38 10.27 9.78
N GLY A 81 -13.27 10.19 8.79
CA GLY A 81 -13.90 11.34 8.11
C GLY A 81 -13.65 11.35 6.62
#